data_AF-A0A3R6YHB5-F1
#
_entry.id   AF-A0A3R6YHB5-F1
#
_cell.length_a   1.000
_cell.length_b   1.000
_cell.length_c   1.000
_cell.angle_alpha   90.00
_cell.angle_beta   90.00
_cell.angle_gamma   90.00
#
_symmetry.space_group_name_H-M   'P 1'
#
loop_
_entity.id
_entity.type
_entity.pdbx_description
1 polymer ?
#
loop_
_entity_poly.entity_id
_entity_poly.type
_entity_poly.pdbx_seq_one_letter_code
_entity_poly.pdbx_strand_id
1 'polypeptide(L)'
;MGSFSRFLHQHSKTLTHLDLTGLIHLPSTSLQRLAMCDQLVSLNLSMCRTVSDADVAVLAAGCPRLEDLSVQGCVHLTDAALVALASHCHDLQRLSLVFCYNITDHGFCALVKRCLKLTHLNVKACNSLHEVSFAALAGRPSPVALANLVIGACANLATTAKYASMIKQAYPRCIVMWT
;
A
#
# COMPACT_ATOMS: atom_id res chain seq x y z
N MET A 1 -8.49 19.31 -16.66
CA MET A 1 -9.21 18.18 -16.01
C MET A 1 -10.18 17.44 -16.91
N GLY A 2 -10.82 18.08 -17.91
CA GLY A 2 -11.74 17.39 -18.83
C GLY A 2 -11.11 16.27 -19.68
N SER A 3 -9.85 16.41 -20.09
CA SER A 3 -9.13 15.39 -20.87
C SER A 3 -8.86 14.12 -20.07
N PHE A 4 -8.37 14.24 -18.83
CA PHE A 4 -8.11 13.10 -17.96
C PHE A 4 -9.40 12.34 -17.60
N SER A 5 -10.46 13.06 -17.25
CA SER A 5 -11.77 12.45 -17.00
C SER A 5 -12.29 11.67 -18.22
N ARG A 6 -12.14 12.21 -19.43
CA ARG A 6 -12.56 11.53 -20.67
C ARG A 6 -11.69 10.31 -20.94
N PHE A 7 -10.39 10.40 -20.71
CA PHE A 7 -9.45 9.29 -20.83
C PHE A 7 -9.85 8.13 -19.93
N LEU A 8 -10.12 8.38 -18.65
CA LEU A 8 -10.55 7.35 -17.69
C LEU A 8 -11.88 6.71 -18.11
N HIS A 9 -12.84 7.52 -18.57
CA HIS A 9 -14.11 7.00 -19.06
C HIS A 9 -13.94 6.06 -20.27
N GLN A 10 -13.16 6.50 -21.26
CA GLN A 10 -12.92 5.75 -22.50
C GLN A 10 -12.17 4.43 -22.26
N HIS A 11 -11.29 4.38 -21.26
CA HIS A 11 -10.46 3.21 -20.96
C HIS A 11 -10.92 2.45 -19.70
N SER A 12 -12.12 2.71 -19.19
CA SER A 12 -12.62 2.11 -17.94
C SER A 12 -12.65 0.57 -17.96
N LYS A 13 -12.67 -0.06 -19.14
CA LYS A 13 -12.68 -1.52 -19.28
C LYS A 13 -11.35 -2.12 -19.72
N THR A 14 -10.33 -1.30 -19.94
CA THR A 14 -9.04 -1.74 -20.49
C THR A 14 -7.84 -1.22 -19.71
N LEU A 15 -8.00 -0.18 -18.88
CA LEU A 15 -6.91 0.42 -18.14
C LEU A 15 -6.46 -0.51 -17.01
N THR A 16 -5.23 -1.01 -17.13
CA THR A 16 -4.64 -1.95 -16.16
C THR A 16 -3.54 -1.30 -15.33
N HIS A 17 -2.83 -0.31 -15.87
CA HIS A 17 -1.69 0.34 -15.21
C HIS A 17 -1.82 1.85 -15.35
N LEU A 18 -1.62 2.57 -14.24
CA LEU A 18 -1.63 4.02 -14.25
C LEU A 18 -0.65 4.59 -13.23
N ASP A 19 0.16 5.54 -13.67
CA ASP A 19 1.04 6.31 -12.81
C ASP A 19 0.57 7.77 -12.77
N LEU A 20 0.30 8.26 -11.55
CA LEU A 20 -0.15 9.61 -11.24
C LEU A 20 0.82 10.31 -10.27
N THR A 21 2.07 9.84 -10.18
CA THR A 21 3.06 10.34 -9.23
C THR A 21 3.22 11.86 -9.32
N GLY A 22 3.27 12.51 -8.17
CA GLY A 22 3.58 13.95 -8.05
C GLY A 22 2.43 14.88 -8.44
N LEU A 23 1.22 14.36 -8.69
CA LEU A 23 0.05 15.20 -8.93
C LEU A 23 -0.46 15.78 -7.61
N ILE A 24 0.13 16.92 -7.21
CA ILE A 24 -0.22 17.65 -5.97
C ILE A 24 -1.65 18.23 -5.96
N HIS A 25 -2.30 18.27 -7.13
CA HIS A 25 -3.70 18.71 -7.29
C HIS A 25 -4.52 17.62 -7.99
N LEU A 26 -4.60 16.45 -7.36
CA LEU A 26 -5.45 15.35 -7.81
C LEU A 26 -6.79 15.42 -7.07
N PRO A 27 -7.89 15.89 -7.70
CA PRO A 27 -9.16 16.02 -7.01
C PRO A 27 -9.81 14.65 -6.82
N SER A 28 -10.56 14.48 -5.73
CA SER A 28 -11.30 13.25 -5.42
C SER A 28 -12.22 12.80 -6.55
N THR A 29 -12.78 13.72 -7.33
CA THR A 29 -13.61 13.40 -8.50
C THR A 29 -12.85 12.65 -9.60
N SER A 30 -11.53 12.83 -9.70
CA SER A 30 -10.70 12.06 -10.62
C SER A 30 -10.48 10.64 -10.11
N LEU A 31 -10.30 10.46 -8.80
CA LEU A 31 -10.14 9.14 -8.17
C LEU A 31 -11.45 8.35 -8.17
N GLN A 32 -12.59 9.02 -7.98
CA GLN A 32 -13.92 8.42 -8.16
C GLN A 32 -14.13 7.88 -9.58
N ARG A 33 -13.64 8.58 -10.60
CA ARG A 33 -13.70 8.08 -11.98
C ARG A 33 -12.70 6.96 -12.23
N LEU A 34 -11.51 7.03 -11.63
CA LEU A 34 -10.52 5.97 -11.71
C LEU A 34 -11.05 4.67 -11.08
N ALA A 35 -11.83 4.77 -10.01
CA ALA A 35 -12.52 3.62 -9.39
C ALA A 35 -13.55 2.93 -10.31
N MET A 36 -13.90 3.52 -11.46
CA MET A 36 -14.69 2.84 -12.49
C MET A 36 -13.84 1.90 -13.38
N CYS A 37 -12.52 1.92 -13.23
CA CYS A 37 -11.58 1.10 -13.98
C CYS A 37 -11.37 -0.26 -13.29
N ASP A 38 -12.35 -1.16 -13.43
CA ASP A 38 -12.38 -2.46 -12.73
C ASP A 38 -11.27 -3.45 -13.14
N GLN A 39 -10.54 -3.15 -14.22
CA GLN A 39 -9.37 -3.91 -14.68
C GLN A 39 -8.04 -3.37 -14.14
N LEU A 40 -8.05 -2.36 -13.26
CA LEU A 40 -6.82 -1.76 -12.75
C LEU A 40 -6.05 -2.74 -11.86
N VAL A 41 -4.82 -3.04 -12.27
CA VAL A 41 -3.88 -3.95 -11.62
C VAL A 41 -2.79 -3.18 -10.88
N SER A 42 -2.32 -2.07 -11.47
CA SER A 42 -1.24 -1.25 -10.91
C SER A 42 -1.59 0.23 -10.86
N LEU A 43 -1.41 0.83 -9.69
CA LEU A 43 -1.65 2.23 -9.45
C LEU A 43 -0.52 2.86 -8.64
N ASN A 44 0.03 3.95 -9.16
CA ASN A 44 1.00 4.77 -8.43
C ASN A 44 0.41 6.16 -8.15
N LEU A 45 0.19 6.45 -6.86
CA LEU A 45 -0.28 7.74 -6.34
C LEU A 45 0.80 8.45 -5.52
N SER A 46 2.06 8.05 -5.68
CA SER A 46 3.15 8.61 -4.86
C SER A 46 3.20 10.13 -4.95
N MET A 47 3.44 10.81 -3.82
CA MET A 47 3.51 12.26 -3.69
C MET A 47 2.21 13.01 -4.05
N CYS A 48 1.08 12.32 -4.23
CA CYS A 48 -0.24 12.95 -4.36
C CYS A 48 -0.76 13.35 -2.98
N ARG A 49 -0.22 14.44 -2.43
CA ARG A 49 -0.44 14.83 -1.02
C ARG A 49 -1.89 15.13 -0.65
N THR A 50 -2.78 15.36 -1.62
CA THR A 50 -4.22 15.60 -1.37
C THR A 50 -5.03 14.32 -1.22
N VAL A 51 -4.45 13.14 -1.49
CA VAL A 51 -5.16 11.86 -1.38
C VAL A 51 -5.50 11.57 0.08
N SER A 52 -6.76 11.27 0.34
CA SER A 52 -7.32 10.97 1.66
C SER A 52 -7.71 9.49 1.81
N ASP A 53 -8.03 9.08 3.03
CA ASP A 53 -8.56 7.74 3.30
C ASP A 53 -9.85 7.45 2.52
N ALA A 54 -10.71 8.45 2.35
CA ALA A 54 -11.95 8.30 1.58
C ALA A 54 -11.68 8.03 0.09
N ASP A 55 -10.65 8.65 -0.47
CA ASP A 55 -10.23 8.40 -1.85
C ASP A 55 -9.70 6.98 -2.02
N VAL A 56 -8.86 6.52 -1.09
CA VAL A 56 -8.34 5.13 -1.10
C VAL A 56 -9.49 4.14 -0.93
N ALA A 57 -10.48 4.42 -0.08
CA ALA A 57 -11.63 3.56 0.10
C ALA A 57 -12.46 3.41 -1.18
N VAL A 58 -12.71 4.52 -1.89
CA VAL A 58 -13.40 4.49 -3.19
C VAL A 58 -12.60 3.69 -4.23
N LEU A 59 -11.29 3.90 -4.30
CA LEU A 59 -10.42 3.13 -5.20
C LEU A 59 -10.40 1.64 -4.87
N ALA A 60 -10.28 1.29 -3.58
CA ALA A 60 -10.25 -0.11 -3.15
C ALA A 60 -11.54 -0.84 -3.54
N ALA A 61 -12.70 -0.22 -3.31
CA ALA A 61 -14.00 -0.79 -3.67
C ALA A 61 -14.21 -0.93 -5.19
N GLY A 62 -13.68 0.02 -5.97
CA GLY A 62 -13.83 0.04 -7.43
C GLY A 62 -12.80 -0.80 -8.20
N CYS A 63 -11.61 -1.00 -7.62
CA CYS A 63 -10.48 -1.69 -8.25
C CYS A 63 -10.09 -2.95 -7.45
N PRO A 64 -10.94 -3.99 -7.38
CA PRO A 64 -10.67 -5.18 -6.55
C PRO A 64 -9.50 -6.04 -7.07
N ARG A 65 -9.12 -5.85 -8.35
CA ARG A 65 -7.99 -6.56 -9.02
C ARG A 65 -6.64 -5.92 -8.78
N LEU A 66 -6.55 -4.91 -7.89
CA LEU A 66 -5.31 -4.20 -7.65
C LEU A 66 -4.27 -5.14 -7.02
N GLU A 67 -3.17 -5.35 -7.74
CA GLU A 67 -2.02 -6.14 -7.30
C GLU A 67 -0.91 -5.23 -6.79
N ASP A 68 -0.80 -4.02 -7.34
CA ASP A 68 0.33 -3.12 -7.08
C ASP A 68 -0.12 -1.70 -6.76
N LEU A 69 0.23 -1.25 -5.56
CA LEU A 69 -0.11 0.09 -5.10
C LEU A 69 1.11 0.80 -4.51
N SER A 70 1.34 2.04 -4.94
CA SER A 70 2.23 2.96 -4.23
C SER A 70 1.47 4.20 -3.81
N VAL A 71 1.50 4.50 -2.51
CA VAL A 71 0.96 5.73 -1.91
C VAL A 71 2.05 6.47 -1.13
N GLN A 72 3.30 6.31 -1.55
CA GLN A 72 4.46 6.93 -0.92
C GLN A 72 4.25 8.44 -0.78
N GLY A 73 4.47 8.99 0.42
CA GLY A 73 4.35 10.42 0.68
C GLY A 73 2.91 10.96 0.65
N CYS A 74 1.90 10.09 0.62
CA CYS A 74 0.52 10.46 0.90
C CYS A 74 0.33 10.59 2.42
N VAL A 75 0.75 11.73 2.97
CA VAL A 75 0.93 11.95 4.41
C VAL A 75 -0.38 12.00 5.21
N HIS A 76 -1.53 12.18 4.55
CA HIS A 76 -2.84 12.21 5.18
C HIS A 76 -3.49 10.84 5.35
N LEU A 77 -2.88 9.78 4.81
CA LEU A 77 -3.40 8.42 4.95
C LEU A 77 -3.19 7.88 6.36
N THR A 78 -4.23 7.23 6.89
CA THR A 78 -4.25 6.60 8.21
C THR A 78 -4.55 5.11 8.09
N ASP A 79 -4.77 4.46 9.24
CA ASP A 79 -5.21 3.08 9.28
C ASP A 79 -6.51 2.82 8.50
N ALA A 80 -7.37 3.83 8.34
CA ALA A 80 -8.63 3.70 7.59
C ALA A 80 -8.38 3.33 6.12
N ALA A 81 -7.37 3.92 5.46
CA ALA A 81 -6.97 3.54 4.11
C ALA A 81 -6.55 2.06 4.03
N LEU A 82 -5.74 1.59 4.99
CA LEU A 82 -5.29 0.19 5.00
C LEU A 82 -6.42 -0.79 5.28
N VAL A 83 -7.37 -0.43 6.16
CA VAL A 83 -8.57 -1.23 6.42
C VAL A 83 -9.45 -1.32 5.16
N ALA A 84 -9.57 -0.25 4.39
CA ALA A 84 -10.32 -0.28 3.14
C ALA A 84 -9.65 -1.19 2.09
N LEU A 85 -8.32 -1.09 1.93
CA LEU A 85 -7.56 -2.00 1.06
C LEU A 85 -7.72 -3.46 1.52
N ALA A 86 -7.64 -3.72 2.81
CA ALA A 86 -7.82 -5.05 3.41
C ALA A 86 -9.21 -5.65 3.13
N SER A 87 -10.22 -4.80 2.90
CA SER A 87 -11.61 -5.21 2.70
C SER A 87 -11.93 -5.56 1.24
N HIS A 88 -11.16 -5.06 0.27
CA HIS A 88 -11.50 -5.17 -1.15
C HIS A 88 -10.36 -5.67 -2.04
N CYS A 89 -9.10 -5.35 -1.74
CA CYS A 89 -7.93 -5.66 -2.58
C CYS A 89 -7.18 -6.89 -2.06
N HIS A 90 -7.84 -8.07 -2.06
CA HIS A 90 -7.24 -9.31 -1.58
C HIS A 90 -6.10 -9.83 -2.48
N ASP A 91 -6.06 -9.36 -3.73
CA ASP A 91 -5.04 -9.72 -4.72
C ASP A 91 -3.76 -8.88 -4.63
N LEU A 92 -3.68 -7.95 -3.67
CA LEU A 92 -2.53 -7.06 -3.49
C LEU A 92 -1.24 -7.87 -3.22
N GLN A 93 -0.23 -7.64 -4.06
CA GLN A 93 1.08 -8.29 -4.05
C GLN A 93 2.21 -7.33 -3.68
N ARG A 94 2.15 -6.09 -4.15
CA ARG A 94 3.18 -5.07 -3.90
C ARG A 94 2.55 -3.81 -3.32
N LEU A 95 3.04 -3.38 -2.15
CA LEU A 95 2.60 -2.15 -1.52
C LEU A 95 3.77 -1.30 -1.03
N SER A 96 3.76 -0.03 -1.39
CA SER A 96 4.68 0.99 -0.87
C SER A 96 3.93 2.05 -0.06
N LEU A 97 4.30 2.17 1.22
CA LEU A 97 3.78 3.11 2.21
C LEU A 97 4.84 4.11 2.67
N VAL A 98 5.92 4.28 1.90
CA VAL A 98 7.05 5.11 2.31
C VAL A 98 6.59 6.51 2.72
N PHE A 99 7.03 7.01 3.87
CA PHE A 99 6.61 8.32 4.41
C PHE A 99 5.10 8.45 4.77
N CYS A 100 4.36 7.35 4.92
CA CYS A 100 3.01 7.38 5.49
C CYS A 100 3.07 7.27 7.02
N TYR A 101 3.36 8.39 7.69
CA TYR A 101 3.68 8.43 9.12
C TYR A 101 2.49 8.15 10.05
N ASN A 102 1.27 8.37 9.57
CA ASN A 102 0.02 8.23 10.34
C ASN A 102 -0.58 6.81 10.29
N ILE A 103 0.09 5.88 9.61
CA ILE A 103 -0.25 4.46 9.61
C ILE A 103 0.40 3.81 10.82
N THR A 104 -0.40 3.09 11.61
CA THR A 104 0.03 2.41 12.83
C THR A 104 -0.03 0.89 12.70
N ASP A 105 0.36 0.20 13.77
CA ASP A 105 0.21 -1.24 13.89
C ASP A 105 -1.21 -1.73 13.60
N HIS A 106 -2.25 -0.95 13.93
CA HIS A 106 -3.64 -1.35 13.75
C HIS A 106 -4.00 -1.53 12.27
N GLY A 107 -3.78 -0.51 11.44
CA GLY A 107 -4.08 -0.59 10.00
C GLY A 107 -3.19 -1.60 9.30
N PHE A 108 -1.91 -1.64 9.66
CA PHE A 108 -0.97 -2.59 9.07
C PHE A 108 -1.36 -4.04 9.37
N CYS A 109 -1.72 -4.35 10.63
CA CYS A 109 -2.20 -5.67 11.01
C CYS A 109 -3.49 -6.06 10.26
N ALA A 110 -4.42 -5.13 10.07
CA ALA A 110 -5.65 -5.39 9.31
C ALA A 110 -5.32 -5.78 7.86
N LEU A 111 -4.40 -5.05 7.21
CA LEU A 111 -3.94 -5.31 5.86
C LEU A 111 -3.30 -6.69 5.72
N VAL A 112 -2.25 -7.00 6.50
CA VAL A 112 -1.48 -8.24 6.30
C VAL A 112 -2.26 -9.51 6.64
N LYS A 113 -3.34 -9.40 7.43
CA LYS A 113 -4.27 -10.50 7.73
C LYS A 113 -5.22 -10.82 6.57
N ARG A 114 -5.45 -9.88 5.64
CA ARG A 114 -6.43 -10.02 4.55
C ARG A 114 -5.78 -10.08 3.16
N CYS A 115 -4.72 -9.32 2.93
CA CYS A 115 -3.98 -9.31 1.68
C CYS A 115 -2.91 -10.40 1.69
N LEU A 116 -3.35 -11.66 1.62
CA LEU A 116 -2.49 -12.83 1.78
C LEU A 116 -1.56 -13.06 0.58
N LYS A 117 -1.75 -12.36 -0.56
CA LYS A 117 -0.85 -12.43 -1.72
C LYS A 117 0.34 -11.46 -1.65
N LEU A 118 0.44 -10.64 -0.58
CA LEU A 118 1.51 -9.64 -0.44
C LEU A 118 2.90 -10.31 -0.39
N THR A 119 3.74 -10.01 -1.38
CA THR A 119 5.12 -10.50 -1.50
C THR A 119 6.15 -9.37 -1.39
N HIS A 120 5.79 -8.13 -1.71
CA HIS A 120 6.68 -6.97 -1.64
C HIS A 120 6.06 -5.87 -0.78
N LEU A 121 6.78 -5.47 0.27
CA LEU A 121 6.37 -4.40 1.16
C LEU A 121 7.48 -3.38 1.34
N ASN A 122 7.13 -2.11 1.23
CA ASN A 122 8.02 -1.01 1.58
C ASN A 122 7.35 -0.10 2.60
N VAL A 123 7.86 -0.14 3.84
CA VAL A 123 7.36 0.63 4.98
C VAL A 123 8.44 1.54 5.56
N LYS A 124 9.40 1.96 4.72
CA LYS A 124 10.43 2.93 5.10
C LYS A 124 9.79 4.22 5.62
N ALA A 125 10.28 4.72 6.74
CA ALA A 125 9.79 5.92 7.41
C ALA A 125 8.30 5.87 7.82
N CYS A 126 7.76 4.65 8.04
CA CYS A 126 6.52 4.45 8.78
C CYS A 126 6.85 4.30 10.28
N ASN A 127 7.00 5.43 10.96
CA ASN A 127 7.59 5.48 12.31
C ASN A 127 6.64 4.96 13.41
N SER A 128 5.36 4.78 13.10
CA SER A 128 4.33 4.29 14.02
C SER A 128 4.11 2.77 13.89
N LEU A 129 4.96 2.06 13.15
CA LEU A 129 4.98 0.60 13.07
C LEU A 129 6.01 0.04 14.06
N HIS A 130 5.55 -0.83 14.94
CA HIS A 130 6.36 -1.43 15.99
C HIS A 130 6.40 -2.95 15.84
N GLU A 131 6.87 -3.62 16.88
CA GLU A 131 7.00 -5.07 16.95
C GLU A 131 5.70 -5.81 16.59
N VAL A 132 4.54 -5.26 16.96
CA VAL A 132 3.22 -5.85 16.67
C VAL A 132 3.00 -6.00 15.16
N SER A 133 3.35 -4.99 14.36
CA SER A 133 3.29 -5.06 12.89
C SER A 133 4.13 -6.20 12.34
N PHE A 134 5.38 -6.31 12.76
CA PHE A 134 6.30 -7.30 12.23
C PHE A 134 5.99 -8.72 12.72
N ALA A 135 5.47 -8.86 13.94
CA ALA A 135 4.98 -10.13 14.46
C ALA A 135 3.73 -10.60 13.69
N ALA A 136 2.80 -9.69 13.40
CA ALA A 136 1.63 -9.98 12.58
C ALA A 136 2.01 -10.36 11.14
N LEU A 137 3.00 -9.67 10.55
CA LEU A 137 3.53 -10.01 9.23
C LEU A 137 4.21 -11.37 9.22
N ALA A 138 5.03 -11.68 10.24
CA ALA A 138 5.74 -12.95 10.38
C ALA A 138 4.77 -14.14 10.59
N GLY A 139 3.70 -13.94 11.37
CA GLY A 139 2.76 -14.98 11.76
C GLY A 139 1.52 -15.12 10.86
N ARG A 140 1.43 -14.38 9.75
CA ARG A 140 0.23 -14.43 8.89
C ARG A 140 0.12 -15.78 8.15
N PRO A 141 -1.09 -16.34 8.01
CA PRO A 141 -1.33 -17.62 7.33
C PRO A 141 -1.37 -17.43 5.80
N SER A 142 -0.29 -16.92 5.21
CA SER A 142 -0.21 -16.68 3.77
C SER A 142 0.29 -17.92 3.01
N PRO A 143 -0.32 -18.28 1.87
CA PRO A 143 0.18 -19.35 1.00
C PRO A 143 1.42 -18.94 0.21
N VAL A 144 1.79 -17.66 0.22
CA VAL A 144 2.97 -17.12 -0.48
C VAL A 144 3.97 -16.55 0.51
N ALA A 145 5.25 -16.86 0.32
CA ALA A 145 6.30 -16.30 1.16
C ALA A 145 6.50 -14.81 0.84
N LEU A 146 6.81 -14.01 1.86
CA LEU A 146 7.26 -12.64 1.65
C LEU A 146 8.61 -12.68 0.91
N ALA A 147 8.73 -11.94 -0.19
CA ALA A 147 9.90 -11.93 -1.05
C ALA A 147 10.80 -10.72 -0.76
N ASN A 148 10.21 -9.54 -0.57
CA ASN A 148 10.94 -8.30 -0.36
C ASN A 148 10.29 -7.48 0.77
N LEU A 149 11.10 -7.04 1.73
CA LEU A 149 10.70 -6.10 2.77
C LEU A 149 11.72 -4.97 2.85
N VAL A 150 11.26 -3.74 2.69
CA VAL A 150 12.05 -2.55 2.95
C VAL A 150 11.55 -1.90 4.23
N ILE A 151 12.44 -1.81 5.23
CA ILE A 151 12.21 -1.17 6.54
C ILE A 151 13.35 -0.21 6.80
N GLY A 152 13.15 0.91 7.51
CA GLY A 152 14.24 1.84 7.78
C GLY A 152 13.77 3.26 8.01
N ALA A 153 14.65 4.10 8.59
CA ALA A 153 14.32 5.46 9.04
C ALA A 153 13.20 5.56 10.11
N CYS A 154 12.90 4.47 10.84
CA CYS A 154 11.71 4.40 11.70
C CYS A 154 11.95 4.64 13.20
N ALA A 155 13.13 4.40 13.77
CA ALA A 155 13.34 4.60 15.22
C ALA A 155 14.83 4.67 15.63
N ASN A 156 15.56 3.57 15.44
CA ASN A 156 16.99 3.42 15.68
C ASN A 156 17.48 2.10 15.01
N LEU A 157 18.80 1.92 14.90
CA LEU A 157 19.39 0.76 14.20
C LEU A 157 19.06 -0.58 14.89
N ALA A 158 19.04 -0.62 16.22
CA ALA A 158 18.79 -1.84 17.00
C ALA A 158 17.35 -2.35 16.80
N THR A 159 16.36 -1.47 16.82
CA THR A 159 14.95 -1.78 16.57
C THR A 159 14.75 -2.30 15.14
N THR A 160 15.40 -1.67 14.16
CA THR A 160 15.35 -2.11 12.76
C THR A 160 15.94 -3.51 12.60
N ALA A 161 17.07 -3.79 13.26
CA ALA A 161 17.69 -5.12 13.25
C ALA A 161 16.80 -6.18 13.90
N LYS A 162 16.10 -5.85 15.00
CA LYS A 162 15.12 -6.73 15.64
C LYS A 162 14.01 -7.13 14.67
N TYR A 163 13.40 -6.16 13.98
CA TYR A 163 12.33 -6.41 13.02
C TYR A 163 12.82 -7.22 11.81
N ALA A 164 13.99 -6.89 11.28
CA ALA A 164 14.61 -7.67 10.22
C ALA A 164 14.83 -9.13 10.60
N SER A 165 15.34 -9.37 11.82
CA SER A 165 15.63 -10.72 12.32
C SER A 165 14.36 -11.54 12.48
N MET A 166 13.29 -10.94 13.03
CA MET A 166 11.98 -11.56 13.15
C MET A 166 11.43 -12.00 11.78
N ILE A 167 11.51 -11.12 10.78
CA ILE A 167 11.04 -11.41 9.43
C ILE A 167 11.92 -12.46 8.76
N LYS A 168 13.23 -12.43 8.95
CA LYS A 168 14.15 -13.46 8.43
C LYS A 168 13.92 -14.83 9.04
N GLN A 169 13.49 -14.91 10.30
CA GLN A 169 13.15 -16.18 10.94
C GLN A 169 11.89 -16.79 10.30
N ALA A 170 10.86 -15.99 10.03
CA ALA A 170 9.63 -16.45 9.38
C ALA A 170 9.79 -16.67 7.87
N TYR A 171 10.60 -15.84 7.20
CA TYR A 171 10.82 -15.86 5.76
C TYR A 171 12.34 -15.84 5.45
N PRO A 172 13.05 -16.98 5.55
CA PRO A 172 14.51 -17.02 5.38
C PRO A 172 15.01 -16.49 4.03
N ARG A 173 14.20 -16.65 2.98
CA ARG A 173 14.49 -16.18 1.61
C ARG A 173 14.07 -14.73 1.34
N CYS A 174 13.34 -14.09 2.26
CA CYS A 174 12.92 -12.70 2.09
C CYS A 174 14.15 -11.78 2.06
N ILE A 175 14.26 -10.92 1.06
CA ILE A 175 15.28 -9.87 1.02
C ILE A 175 14.79 -8.74 1.92
N VAL A 176 15.50 -8.49 3.01
CA VAL A 176 15.21 -7.39 3.92
C VAL A 176 16.24 -6.29 3.67
N MET A 177 15.78 -5.14 3.18
CA MET A 177 16.62 -3.96 2.96
C MET A 177 16.34 -2.92 4.03
N TRP A 178 17.39 -2.29 4.56
CA TRP A 178 17.27 -1.13 5.42
C TRP A 178 18.25 -0.03 5.03
N THR A 179 17.70 1.18 4.86
CA THR A 179 18.38 2.42 4.44
C THR A 179 17.74 3.63 5.10
#